data_AF-R7JBZ8-F1
#
_entry.id   AF-R7JBZ8-F1
#
_cell.length_a   1.000
_cell.length_b   1.000
_cell.length_c   1.000
_cell.angle_alpha   90.00
_cell.angle_beta   90.00
_cell.angle_gamma   90.00
#
_symmetry.space_group_name_H-M   'P 1'
#
loop_
_entity.id
_entity.type
_entity.pdbx_description
1 polymer ?
#
loop_
_entity_poly.entity_id
_entity_poly.type
_entity_poly.pdbx_seq_one_letter_code
_entity_poly.pdbx_strand_id
1 'polypeptide(L)'
;MYRIKNQIYQEMTKTQKSALCNFLRALVKKSPQFSVEDILDKFLEDEKYYLEINNPHFEFLQNYLDDNKFLDETLLYLEECRKYYDYKKKQEPLIQAQKEFEKKKRNFLKEVKMSKETPTKKQLYYYDRLCKKYNIEKKELTSKLEARNEIESILNEYSRDFENIDR
;
A
#
# COMPACT_ATOMS: atom_id res chain seq x y z
N MET A 1 -1.11 4.57 -21.08
CA MET A 1 -0.69 3.15 -20.87
C MET A 1 -1.41 2.09 -21.74
N TYR A 2 -2.72 1.81 -21.62
CA TYR A 2 -3.35 0.70 -22.39
C TYR A 2 -3.39 0.91 -23.92
N ARG A 3 -3.61 2.15 -24.38
CA ARG A 3 -3.65 2.45 -25.82
C ARG A 3 -2.27 2.35 -26.49
N ILE A 4 -1.23 2.80 -25.79
CA ILE A 4 0.13 2.84 -26.35
C ILE A 4 0.75 1.46 -26.49
N LYS A 5 0.40 0.53 -25.60
CA LYS A 5 0.75 -0.88 -25.80
C LYS A 5 0.21 -1.46 -27.10
N ASN A 6 -0.76 -0.86 -27.78
CA ASN A 6 -1.21 -1.34 -29.09
C ASN A 6 -0.47 -0.66 -30.25
N GLN A 7 0.35 0.36 -29.99
CA GLN A 7 1.00 1.20 -31.00
C GLN A 7 2.51 0.94 -31.11
N ILE A 8 3.16 0.51 -30.03
CA ILE A 8 4.60 0.21 -30.00
C ILE A 8 4.92 -1.27 -30.32
N TYR A 9 6.15 -1.57 -30.72
CA TYR A 9 6.74 -2.90 -30.88
C TYR A 9 5.90 -3.83 -31.76
N GLN A 10 5.46 -3.35 -32.93
CA GLN A 10 4.56 -4.11 -33.81
C GLN A 10 5.21 -5.37 -34.40
N GLU A 11 6.53 -5.38 -34.50
CA GLU A 11 7.31 -6.51 -35.03
C GLU A 11 7.61 -7.56 -33.96
N MET A 12 7.36 -7.24 -32.68
CA MET A 12 7.56 -8.18 -31.58
C MET A 12 6.32 -9.04 -31.35
N THR A 13 6.54 -10.30 -30.97
CA THR A 13 5.48 -11.17 -30.49
C THR A 13 4.83 -10.62 -29.21
N LYS A 14 3.60 -11.05 -28.94
CA LYS A 14 2.86 -10.65 -27.74
C LYS A 14 3.62 -10.92 -26.44
N THR A 15 4.36 -12.03 -26.37
CA THR A 15 5.15 -12.43 -25.20
C THR A 15 6.36 -11.55 -25.00
N GLN A 16 7.17 -11.32 -26.05
CA GLN A 16 8.32 -10.42 -26.03
C GLN A 16 7.91 -9.01 -25.59
N LYS A 17 6.87 -8.47 -26.25
CA LYS A 17 6.29 -7.17 -25.94
C LYS A 17 5.82 -7.05 -24.51
N SER A 18 5.15 -8.09 -23.98
CA SER A 18 4.69 -8.12 -22.59
C SER A 18 5.86 -8.11 -21.61
N ALA A 19 6.88 -8.94 -21.85
CA ALA A 19 8.08 -9.02 -21.02
C ALA A 19 8.81 -7.68 -20.96
N LEU A 20 9.13 -7.10 -22.11
CA LEU A 20 9.81 -5.81 -22.22
C LEU A 20 9.01 -4.68 -21.55
N CYS A 21 7.71 -4.57 -21.85
CA CYS A 21 6.86 -3.55 -21.23
C CYS A 21 6.82 -3.67 -19.71
N ASN A 22 6.77 -4.88 -19.16
CA ASN A 22 6.74 -5.10 -17.71
C ASN A 22 8.07 -4.71 -17.07
N PHE A 23 9.19 -5.03 -17.72
CA PHE A 23 10.51 -4.65 -17.28
C PHE A 23 10.70 -3.13 -17.27
N LEU A 24 10.47 -2.46 -18.41
CA LEU A 24 10.58 -1.00 -18.54
C LEU A 24 9.70 -0.26 -17.54
N ARG A 25 8.47 -0.74 -17.35
CA ARG A 25 7.56 -0.18 -16.33
C ARG A 25 8.14 -0.31 -14.92
N ALA A 26 8.72 -1.46 -14.58
CA ALA A 26 9.35 -1.67 -13.29
C ALA A 26 10.58 -0.78 -13.11
N LEU A 27 11.35 -0.57 -14.18
CA LEU A 27 12.51 0.32 -14.20
C LEU A 27 12.08 1.76 -13.89
N VAL A 28 11.07 2.30 -14.59
CA VAL A 28 10.53 3.65 -14.31
C VAL A 28 10.04 3.81 -12.87
N LYS A 29 9.43 2.76 -12.31
CA LYS A 29 8.95 2.75 -10.91
C LYS A 29 10.11 2.81 -9.91
N LYS A 30 11.20 2.09 -10.17
CA LYS A 30 12.40 2.03 -9.30
C LYS A 30 13.29 3.27 -9.43
N SER A 31 13.13 4.01 -10.52
CA SER A 31 13.94 5.17 -10.89
C SER A 31 13.13 6.47 -10.90
N PRO A 32 12.48 6.90 -9.80
CA PRO A 32 11.69 8.13 -9.78
C PRO A 32 12.52 9.41 -9.99
N GLN A 33 13.82 9.38 -9.68
CA GLN A 33 14.72 10.51 -9.73
C GLN A 33 15.38 10.74 -11.10
N PHE A 34 15.31 9.76 -12.00
CA PHE A 34 15.93 9.83 -13.32
C PHE A 34 14.94 10.36 -14.36
N SER A 35 15.46 11.11 -15.34
CA SER A 35 14.69 11.49 -16.52
C SER A 35 14.29 10.25 -17.32
N VAL A 36 13.38 10.41 -18.28
CA VAL A 36 12.93 9.26 -19.11
C VAL A 36 14.08 8.84 -20.03
N GLU A 37 14.84 9.81 -20.51
CA GLU A 37 16.03 9.71 -21.33
C GLU A 37 17.15 8.99 -20.57
N ASP A 38 17.47 9.40 -19.34
CA ASP A 38 18.48 8.72 -18.51
C ASP A 38 18.13 7.25 -18.24
N ILE A 39 16.82 6.96 -18.13
CA ILE A 39 16.34 5.59 -17.93
C ILE A 39 16.53 4.77 -19.21
N LEU A 40 16.26 5.36 -20.37
CA LEU A 40 16.49 4.72 -21.66
C LEU A 40 17.98 4.45 -21.87
N ASP A 41 18.84 5.45 -21.65
CA ASP A 41 20.28 5.32 -21.84
C ASP A 41 20.85 4.19 -20.97
N LYS A 42 20.50 4.17 -19.68
CA LYS A 42 20.92 3.09 -18.77
C LYS A 42 20.40 1.72 -19.19
N PHE A 43 19.16 1.66 -19.65
CA PHE A 43 18.60 0.41 -20.15
C PHE A 43 19.39 -0.10 -21.37
N LEU A 44 19.75 0.77 -22.31
CA LEU A 44 20.53 0.40 -23.48
C LEU A 44 21.96 0.01 -23.11
N GLU A 45 22.61 0.75 -22.21
CA GLU A 45 23.94 0.41 -21.69
C GLU A 45 23.95 -0.98 -21.04
N ASP A 46 22.98 -1.25 -20.15
CA ASP A 46 22.84 -2.54 -19.50
C ASP A 46 22.63 -3.65 -20.55
N GLU A 47 21.65 -3.52 -21.45
CA GLU A 47 21.37 -4.58 -22.44
C GLU A 47 22.53 -4.82 -23.41
N LYS A 48 23.28 -3.77 -23.80
CA LYS A 48 24.49 -3.92 -24.62
C LYS A 48 25.57 -4.68 -23.86
N TYR A 49 25.83 -4.33 -22.61
CA TYR A 49 26.77 -5.05 -21.76
C TYR A 49 26.39 -6.53 -21.58
N TYR A 50 25.11 -6.81 -21.30
CA TYR A 50 24.63 -8.19 -21.12
C TYR A 50 24.70 -9.02 -22.41
N LEU A 51 24.51 -8.41 -23.58
CA LEU A 51 24.75 -9.07 -24.86
C LEU A 51 26.24 -9.38 -25.08
N GLU A 52 27.15 -8.46 -24.75
CA GLU A 52 28.60 -8.66 -24.91
C GLU A 52 29.12 -9.84 -24.08
N ILE A 53 28.61 -10.02 -22.86
CA ILE A 53 28.98 -11.16 -21.99
C ILE A 53 28.14 -12.43 -22.28
N ASN A 54 27.37 -12.44 -23.38
CA ASN A 54 26.51 -13.53 -23.81
C ASN A 54 25.50 -14.00 -22.73
N ASN A 55 24.94 -13.05 -21.98
CA ASN A 55 23.91 -13.28 -20.97
C ASN A 55 22.81 -12.18 -21.03
N PRO A 56 22.15 -11.99 -22.17
CA PRO A 56 21.13 -10.95 -22.33
C PRO A 56 19.89 -11.23 -21.50
N HIS A 57 19.28 -10.18 -20.93
CA HIS A 57 17.93 -10.31 -20.36
C HIS A 57 16.90 -10.57 -21.46
N PHE A 58 17.12 -9.97 -22.64
CA PHE A 58 16.25 -10.11 -23.79
C PHE A 58 17.06 -10.47 -25.05
N GLU A 59 17.24 -11.77 -25.31
CA GLU A 59 17.93 -12.27 -26.52
C GLU A 59 17.38 -11.65 -27.81
N PHE A 60 16.07 -11.42 -27.87
CA PHE A 60 15.41 -10.87 -29.05
C PHE A 60 15.74 -9.39 -29.33
N LEU A 61 16.39 -8.66 -28.42
CA LEU A 61 16.71 -7.24 -28.60
C LEU A 61 17.95 -6.98 -29.45
N GLN A 62 18.79 -7.99 -29.72
CA GLN A 62 20.07 -7.81 -30.39
C GLN A 62 19.98 -7.00 -31.70
N ASN A 63 18.90 -7.18 -32.47
CA ASN A 63 18.70 -6.46 -33.74
C ASN A 63 17.93 -5.14 -33.61
N TYR A 64 17.50 -4.76 -32.40
CA TYR A 64 16.66 -3.58 -32.16
C TYR A 64 17.36 -2.49 -31.36
N LEU A 65 18.43 -2.78 -30.62
CA LEU A 65 19.04 -1.81 -29.70
C LEU A 65 19.57 -0.53 -30.37
N ASP A 66 19.91 -0.58 -31.65
CA ASP A 66 20.34 0.57 -32.44
C ASP A 66 19.29 1.01 -33.49
N ASP A 67 18.08 0.43 -33.45
CA ASP A 67 16.98 0.81 -34.34
C ASP A 67 16.25 2.05 -33.83
N ASN A 68 16.26 3.13 -34.61
CA ASN A 68 15.62 4.40 -34.24
C ASN A 68 14.13 4.24 -33.90
N LYS A 69 13.41 3.36 -34.63
CA LYS A 69 12.00 3.12 -34.36
C LYS A 69 11.80 2.47 -32.99
N PHE A 70 12.61 1.47 -32.64
CA PHE A 70 12.63 0.88 -31.31
C PHE A 70 12.92 1.91 -30.21
N LEU A 71 13.91 2.80 -30.42
CA LEU A 71 14.28 3.83 -29.45
C LEU A 71 13.12 4.82 -29.22
N ASP A 72 12.51 5.33 -30.28
CA ASP A 72 11.37 6.24 -30.21
C ASP A 72 10.16 5.60 -29.51
N GLU A 73 9.84 4.36 -29.88
CA GLU A 73 8.75 3.59 -29.26
C GLU A 73 9.02 3.31 -27.77
N THR A 74 10.27 3.04 -27.40
CA THR A 74 10.69 2.81 -26.02
C THR A 74 10.59 4.08 -25.20
N LEU A 75 11.10 5.20 -25.71
CA LEU A 75 11.02 6.50 -25.06
C LEU A 75 9.55 6.89 -24.80
N LEU A 76 8.71 6.80 -25.83
CA LEU A 76 7.27 7.05 -25.73
C LEU A 76 6.61 6.18 -24.65
N TYR A 77 6.98 4.90 -24.56
CA TYR A 77 6.44 4.00 -23.55
C TYR A 77 6.90 4.37 -22.12
N LEU A 78 8.15 4.77 -21.96
CA LEU A 78 8.72 5.19 -20.68
C LEU A 78 8.06 6.48 -20.17
N GLU A 79 7.83 7.47 -21.04
CA GLU A 79 7.10 8.70 -20.70
C GLU A 79 5.70 8.39 -20.14
N GLU A 80 5.02 7.44 -20.75
CA GLU A 80 3.67 7.05 -20.36
C GLU A 80 3.64 6.26 -19.06
N CYS A 81 4.70 5.50 -18.79
CA CYS A 81 4.92 4.92 -17.47
C CYS A 81 5.13 6.02 -16.42
N ARG A 82 5.92 7.07 -16.74
CA ARG A 82 6.16 8.20 -15.84
C ARG A 82 4.85 8.92 -15.50
N LYS A 83 4.09 9.33 -16.52
CA LYS A 83 2.76 9.96 -16.36
C LYS A 83 1.82 9.12 -15.50
N TYR A 84 1.82 7.80 -15.70
CA TYR A 84 1.00 6.88 -14.89
C TYR A 84 1.38 6.90 -13.41
N TYR A 85 2.68 6.87 -13.08
CA TYR A 85 3.13 6.89 -11.69
C TYR A 85 2.94 8.26 -11.04
N ASP A 86 3.17 9.34 -11.76
CA ASP A 86 2.93 10.71 -11.27
C ASP A 86 1.45 10.93 -10.95
N TYR A 87 0.57 10.45 -11.83
CA TYR A 87 -0.87 10.49 -11.58
C TYR A 87 -1.25 9.68 -10.34
N LYS A 88 -0.70 8.47 -10.18
CA LYS A 88 -0.94 7.66 -8.97
C LYS A 88 -0.46 8.34 -7.70
N LYS A 89 0.72 8.97 -7.72
CA LYS A 89 1.25 9.71 -6.58
C LYS A 89 0.37 10.90 -6.22
N LYS A 90 -0.14 11.62 -7.22
CA LYS A 90 -1.12 12.72 -7.02
C LYS A 90 -2.43 12.23 -6.39
N GLN A 91 -2.87 11.02 -6.71
CA GLN A 91 -4.08 10.42 -6.14
C GLN A 91 -3.89 9.80 -4.75
N GLU A 92 -2.65 9.53 -4.33
CA GLU A 92 -2.33 8.85 -3.09
C GLU A 92 -2.97 9.50 -1.85
N PRO A 93 -2.95 10.83 -1.67
CA PRO A 93 -3.59 11.48 -0.53
C PRO A 93 -5.11 11.24 -0.47
N LEU A 94 -5.78 11.30 -1.62
CA LEU A 94 -7.22 11.06 -1.73
C LEU A 94 -7.56 9.61 -1.37
N ILE A 95 -6.79 8.66 -1.91
CA ILE A 95 -6.96 7.23 -1.62
C ILE A 95 -6.75 6.95 -0.13
N GLN A 96 -5.75 7.58 0.49
CA GLN A 96 -5.48 7.42 1.91
C GLN A 96 -6.60 7.99 2.78
N ALA A 97 -7.08 9.20 2.46
CA ALA A 97 -8.21 9.81 3.15
C ALA A 97 -9.48 8.94 3.05
N GLN A 98 -9.75 8.36 1.88
CA GLN A 98 -10.89 7.47 1.68
C GLN A 98 -10.77 6.18 2.50
N LYS A 99 -9.58 5.57 2.57
CA LYS A 99 -9.33 4.39 3.41
C LYS A 99 -9.55 4.69 4.89
N GLU A 100 -9.11 5.84 5.37
CA GLU A 100 -9.30 6.28 6.75
C GLU A 100 -10.77 6.55 7.07
N PHE A 101 -11.48 7.21 6.16
CA PHE A 101 -12.92 7.42 6.28
C PHE A 101 -13.68 6.09 6.38
N GLU A 102 -13.40 5.14 5.50
CA GLU A 102 -14.03 3.82 5.53
C GLU A 102 -13.67 3.03 6.80
N LYS A 103 -12.44 3.19 7.32
CA LYS A 103 -12.05 2.61 8.62
C LYS A 103 -12.86 3.22 9.77
N LYS A 104 -12.99 4.55 9.82
CA LYS A 104 -13.81 5.26 10.82
C LYS A 104 -15.27 4.82 10.75
N LYS A 105 -15.84 4.75 9.55
CA LYS A 105 -17.22 4.29 9.31
C LYS A 105 -17.43 2.86 9.82
N ARG A 106 -16.52 1.93 9.53
CA ARG A 106 -16.62 0.55 10.05
C ARG A 106 -16.55 0.49 11.57
N ASN A 107 -15.67 1.27 12.19
CA ASN A 107 -15.57 1.32 13.65
C ASN A 107 -16.83 1.89 14.28
N PHE A 108 -17.35 3.00 13.73
CA PHE A 108 -18.62 3.59 14.16
C PHE A 108 -19.78 2.58 14.08
N LEU A 109 -19.92 1.86 12.96
CA LEU A 109 -20.97 0.86 12.82
C LEU A 109 -20.83 -0.29 13.83
N LYS A 110 -19.60 -0.69 14.18
CA LYS A 110 -19.37 -1.67 15.25
C LYS A 110 -19.78 -1.13 16.62
N GLU A 111 -19.47 0.13 16.93
CA GLU A 111 -19.88 0.77 18.18
C GLU A 111 -21.40 0.88 18.28
N VAL A 112 -22.08 1.32 17.22
CA VAL A 112 -23.55 1.37 17.15
C VAL A 112 -24.17 -0.01 17.34
N LYS A 113 -23.53 -1.07 16.83
CA LYS A 113 -23.98 -2.44 17.08
C LYS A 113 -23.81 -2.81 18.55
N MET A 114 -22.63 -2.57 19.14
CA MET A 114 -22.35 -2.87 20.54
C MET A 114 -23.20 -2.06 21.53
N SER A 115 -23.62 -0.84 21.17
CA SER A 115 -24.47 -0.01 22.02
C SER A 115 -25.90 -0.54 22.13
N LYS A 116 -26.34 -1.38 21.19
CA LYS A 116 -27.66 -2.00 21.20
C LYS A 116 -27.69 -3.41 21.80
N GLU A 117 -26.53 -4.03 21.98
CA GLU A 117 -26.41 -5.38 22.53
C GLU A 117 -26.16 -5.31 24.04
N THR A 118 -26.80 -6.19 24.82
CA THR A 118 -26.58 -6.28 26.27
C THR A 118 -25.17 -6.80 26.60
N PRO A 119 -24.56 -6.38 27.72
CA PRO A 119 -23.24 -6.85 28.13
C PRO A 119 -23.13 -8.37 28.20
N THR A 120 -22.00 -8.92 27.76
CA THR A 120 -21.75 -10.36 27.92
C THR A 120 -21.47 -10.72 29.38
N LYS A 121 -21.76 -11.97 29.77
CA LYS A 121 -21.42 -12.49 31.11
C LYS A 121 -19.94 -12.30 31.47
N LYS A 122 -19.03 -12.46 30.50
CA LYS A 122 -17.59 -12.26 30.70
C LYS A 122 -17.24 -10.79 30.98
N GLN A 123 -17.87 -9.86 30.27
CA GLN A 123 -17.67 -8.41 30.51
C GLN A 123 -18.16 -8.02 31.90
N LEU A 124 -19.38 -8.43 32.29
CA LEU A 124 -19.93 -8.15 33.62
C LEU A 124 -19.05 -8.76 34.72
N TYR A 125 -18.65 -10.03 34.56
CA TYR A 125 -17.75 -10.69 35.52
C TYR A 125 -16.41 -9.95 35.67
N TYR A 126 -15.81 -9.53 34.56
CA TYR A 126 -14.54 -8.83 34.59
C TYR A 126 -14.66 -7.44 35.23
N TYR A 127 -15.70 -6.68 34.86
CA TYR A 127 -16.03 -5.41 35.48
C TYR A 127 -16.23 -5.55 37.00
N ASP A 128 -17.02 -6.53 37.44
CA ASP A 128 -17.25 -6.79 38.85
C ASP A 128 -15.96 -7.09 39.63
N ARG A 129 -15.00 -7.79 39.01
CA ARG A 129 -13.69 -8.02 39.62
C ARG A 129 -12.86 -6.73 39.73
N LEU A 130 -12.90 -5.87 38.71
CA LEU A 130 -12.19 -4.60 38.74
C LEU A 130 -12.77 -3.67 39.81
N CYS A 131 -14.10 -3.55 39.90
CA CYS A 131 -14.75 -2.73 40.93
C CYS A 131 -14.39 -3.20 42.35
N LYS A 132 -14.38 -4.52 42.59
CA LYS A 132 -13.94 -5.07 43.89
C LYS A 132 -12.47 -4.79 44.18
N LYS A 133 -11.58 -4.93 43.19
CA LYS A 133 -10.14 -4.75 43.37
C LYS A 133 -9.79 -3.31 43.74
N TYR A 134 -10.40 -2.33 43.08
CA TYR A 134 -10.11 -0.91 43.26
C TYR A 134 -11.13 -0.19 44.13
N ASN A 135 -12.03 -0.94 44.79
CA ASN A 135 -13.08 -0.41 45.67
C ASN A 135 -13.95 0.68 44.99
N ILE A 136 -14.34 0.44 43.74
CA ILE A 136 -15.17 1.33 42.92
C ILE A 136 -16.65 0.97 43.10
N GLU A 137 -17.51 1.98 43.22
CA GLU A 137 -18.95 1.78 43.28
C GLU A 137 -19.48 1.17 41.98
N LYS A 138 -20.24 0.08 42.10
CA LYS A 138 -20.75 -0.67 40.95
C LYS A 138 -21.99 0.03 40.39
N LYS A 139 -21.95 0.37 39.11
CA LYS A 139 -23.14 0.80 38.34
C LYS A 139 -23.70 -0.31 37.46
N GLU A 140 -24.98 -0.19 37.11
CA GLU A 140 -25.61 -1.09 36.14
C GLU A 140 -25.15 -0.73 34.72
N LEU A 141 -24.70 -1.72 33.97
CA LEU A 141 -24.20 -1.55 32.61
C LEU A 141 -25.27 -2.05 31.63
N THR A 142 -25.71 -1.18 30.72
CA THR A 142 -26.86 -1.43 29.85
C THR A 142 -26.48 -1.96 28.47
N SER A 143 -25.24 -1.74 28.02
CA SER A 143 -24.76 -2.18 26.70
C SER A 143 -23.34 -2.73 26.70
N LYS A 144 -22.99 -3.55 25.70
CA LYS A 144 -21.62 -4.05 25.50
C LYS A 144 -20.63 -2.91 25.30
N LEU A 145 -21.06 -1.83 24.64
CA LEU A 145 -20.22 -0.65 24.42
C LEU A 145 -19.90 0.04 25.75
N GLU A 146 -20.92 0.27 26.57
CA GLU A 146 -20.76 0.85 27.91
C GLU A 146 -19.85 -0.03 28.77
N ALA A 147 -20.12 -1.33 28.85
CA ALA A 147 -19.29 -2.26 29.61
C ALA A 147 -17.82 -2.25 29.15
N ARG A 148 -17.56 -2.19 27.84
CA ARG A 148 -16.19 -2.08 27.32
C ARG A 148 -15.54 -0.77 27.75
N ASN A 149 -16.22 0.36 27.55
CA ASN A 149 -15.67 1.69 27.83
C ASN A 149 -15.35 1.85 29.33
N GLU A 150 -16.20 1.35 30.22
CA GLU A 150 -15.97 1.40 31.67
C GLU A 150 -14.79 0.54 32.10
N ILE A 151 -14.73 -0.70 31.60
CA ILE A 151 -13.58 -1.58 31.84
C ILE A 151 -12.28 -0.92 31.37
N GLU A 152 -12.29 -0.34 30.17
CA GLU A 152 -11.14 0.35 29.57
C GLU A 152 -10.76 1.60 30.38
N SER A 153 -11.73 2.37 30.87
CA SER A 153 -11.50 3.53 31.73
C SER A 153 -10.82 3.13 33.04
N ILE A 154 -11.34 2.13 33.75
CA ILE A 154 -10.76 1.63 35.00
C ILE A 154 -9.34 1.11 34.74
N LEU A 155 -9.12 0.37 33.66
CA LEU A 155 -7.78 -0.11 33.33
C LEU A 155 -6.82 1.05 33.03
N ASN A 156 -7.24 2.06 32.28
CA ASN A 156 -6.39 3.20 31.94
C ASN A 156 -6.06 4.09 33.16
N GLU A 157 -7.00 4.23 34.09
CA GLU A 157 -6.80 5.00 35.32
C GLU A 157 -5.81 4.29 36.24
N TYR A 158 -6.04 3.00 36.51
CA TYR A 158 -5.25 2.22 37.48
C TYR A 158 -4.06 1.45 36.85
N SER A 159 -3.82 1.59 35.54
CA SER A 159 -2.59 1.08 34.90
C SER A 159 -1.38 1.96 35.17
N ARG A 160 -1.59 3.25 35.46
CA ARG A 160 -0.51 4.20 35.84
C ARG A 160 -0.01 4.00 37.26
N ASP A 161 -0.73 3.24 38.09
CA ASP A 161 -0.32 2.97 39.47
C ASP A 161 0.88 2.01 39.57
N PHE A 162 1.19 1.26 38.51
CA PHE A 162 2.38 0.42 38.45
C PHE A 162 3.65 1.17 38.03
N GLU A 163 3.56 2.42 37.54
CA GLU A 163 4.75 3.23 37.19
C GLU A 163 5.31 4.01 38.38
N ASN A 164 4.62 4.03 39.53
CA ASN A 164 5.05 4.77 40.73
C ASN A 164 5.51 3.87 41.90
N ILE A 165 5.74 2.56 41.66
CA ILE A 165 6.29 1.62 42.65
C ILE A 165 7.77 1.35 42.33
N ASP A 166 8.58 2.41 42.18
CA ASP A 166 10.05 2.36 42.20
C ASP A 166 10.63 3.79 42.30
N ARG A 167 10.33 4.47 43.41
CA ARG A 167 11.09 5.65 43.88
C ARG A 167 11.35 5.57 45.37
#